data_AF-A0A8H4X5P2-F1
#
_entry.id   AF-A0A8H4X5P2-F1
#
_cell.length_a   1.000
_cell.length_b   1.000
_cell.length_c   1.000
_cell.angle_alpha   90.00
_cell.angle_beta   90.00
_cell.angle_gamma   90.00
#
_symmetry.space_group_name_H-M   'P 1'
#
loop_
_entity.id
_entity.type
_entity.pdbx_description
1 polymer ?
#
loop_
_entity_poly.entity_id
_entity_poly.type
_entity_poly.pdbx_seq_one_letter_code
_entity_poly.pdbx_strand_id
1 'polypeptide(L)'
;MTVRSNNPQFLDRTQTWLDWFAEWVKPLAIANGGPIIMVQIENEYGFYSDDHSYTNALAAQFKSSFSGSGVVFYTNDGSSQEALQAGAIPNVLAEIDGTTPLSSFQSRTSYLGPSSQGPNLDGEFYITWIDHWDPSAAHESDVNNTEAITYAQSTLQSVVSNGDSFSIYMFNGGTNFGFQSGSDFGNGTQPVTTSYDYGAPLDESGRPNDIYYALRETLGPFSTDLPDVPSIAPMIAIPSIDVKPAFYLFDGLPSPHSMESPR
;
A
#
# COMPACT_ATOMS: atom_id res chain seq x y z
N MET A 1 -18.63 -15.76 -9.15
CA MET A 1 -17.17 -15.65 -9.31
C MET A 1 -16.58 -15.51 -7.93
N THR A 2 -15.72 -16.43 -7.52
CA THR A 2 -15.00 -16.33 -6.22
C THR A 2 -13.71 -15.55 -6.47
N VAL A 3 -13.51 -14.46 -5.73
CA VAL A 3 -12.31 -13.62 -5.85
C VAL A 3 -11.13 -14.25 -5.10
N ARG A 4 -9.89 -13.87 -5.46
CA ARG A 4 -8.65 -14.29 -4.77
C ARG A 4 -8.55 -15.81 -4.53
N SER A 5 -8.96 -16.60 -5.53
CA SER A 5 -8.97 -18.06 -5.50
C SER A 5 -8.68 -18.63 -6.89
N ASN A 6 -8.39 -19.94 -6.97
CA ASN A 6 -8.12 -20.62 -8.25
C ASN A 6 -9.41 -20.86 -9.06
N ASN A 7 -10.14 -19.78 -9.32
CA ASN A 7 -11.39 -19.75 -10.04
C ASN A 7 -11.15 -19.28 -11.49
N PRO A 8 -11.52 -20.07 -12.52
CA PRO A 8 -11.25 -19.72 -13.91
C PRO A 8 -11.79 -18.35 -14.32
N GLN A 9 -13.02 -17.99 -13.89
CA GLN A 9 -13.59 -16.68 -14.25
C GLN A 9 -12.81 -15.53 -13.63
N PHE A 10 -12.30 -15.69 -12.40
CA PHE A 10 -11.48 -14.67 -11.77
C PHE A 10 -10.12 -14.54 -12.47
N LEU A 11 -9.42 -15.67 -12.68
CA LEU A 11 -8.11 -15.70 -13.34
C LEU A 11 -8.17 -15.18 -14.78
N ASP A 12 -9.23 -15.45 -15.53
CA ASP A 12 -9.41 -14.90 -16.89
C ASP A 12 -9.50 -13.36 -16.88
N ARG A 13 -10.20 -12.80 -15.87
CA ARG A 13 -10.30 -11.35 -15.69
C ARG A 13 -8.96 -10.75 -15.27
N THR A 14 -8.24 -11.41 -14.37
CA THR A 14 -6.91 -10.98 -13.94
C THR A 14 -5.92 -10.99 -15.09
N GLN A 15 -5.88 -12.04 -15.91
CA GLN A 15 -5.02 -12.09 -17.11
C GLN A 15 -5.35 -10.96 -18.08
N THR A 16 -6.63 -10.75 -18.39
CA THR A 16 -7.06 -9.69 -19.30
C THR A 16 -6.61 -8.30 -18.82
N TRP A 17 -6.75 -8.04 -17.51
CA TRP A 17 -6.31 -6.78 -16.93
C TRP A 17 -4.78 -6.66 -16.88
N LEU A 18 -4.06 -7.73 -16.52
CA LEU A 18 -2.61 -7.74 -16.46
C LEU A 18 -1.96 -7.52 -17.83
N ASP A 19 -2.49 -8.13 -18.89
CA ASP A 19 -1.99 -7.91 -20.25
C ASP A 19 -2.14 -6.44 -20.64
N TRP A 20 -3.34 -5.86 -20.43
CA TRP A 20 -3.58 -4.44 -20.67
C TRP A 20 -2.67 -3.54 -19.84
N PHE A 21 -2.53 -3.81 -18.53
CA PHE A 21 -1.67 -3.02 -17.64
C PHE A 21 -0.19 -3.11 -18.06
N ALA A 22 0.27 -4.29 -18.44
CA ALA A 22 1.64 -4.53 -18.85
C ALA A 22 2.02 -3.77 -20.13
N GLU A 23 1.07 -3.48 -21.04
CA GLU A 23 1.32 -2.63 -22.22
C GLU A 23 1.83 -1.22 -21.83
N TRP A 24 1.32 -0.67 -20.72
CA TRP A 24 1.71 0.66 -20.23
C TRP A 24 2.99 0.61 -19.39
N VAL A 25 3.16 -0.46 -18.61
CA VAL A 25 4.20 -0.52 -17.57
C VAL A 25 5.51 -1.09 -18.09
N LYS A 26 5.49 -2.10 -18.98
CA LYS A 26 6.72 -2.73 -19.50
C LYS A 26 7.68 -1.75 -20.16
N PRO A 27 7.24 -0.74 -20.94
CA PRO A 27 8.16 0.26 -21.49
C PRO A 27 8.96 1.02 -20.41
N LEU A 28 8.46 1.07 -19.18
CA LEU A 28 9.09 1.73 -18.03
C LEU A 28 9.89 0.75 -17.15
N ALA A 29 9.98 -0.52 -17.52
CA ALA A 29 10.75 -1.52 -16.78
C ALA A 29 12.25 -1.37 -16.95
N ILE A 30 13.01 -1.85 -15.95
CA ILE A 30 14.47 -1.76 -15.88
C ILE A 30 15.19 -2.29 -17.13
N ALA A 31 14.74 -3.42 -17.72
CA ALA A 31 15.37 -3.95 -18.94
C ALA A 31 15.22 -3.02 -20.16
N ASN A 32 14.24 -2.11 -20.12
CA ASN A 32 13.99 -1.10 -21.15
C ASN A 32 14.57 0.28 -20.76
N GLY A 33 15.38 0.35 -19.71
CA GLY A 33 16.01 1.60 -19.23
C GLY A 33 15.07 2.50 -18.42
N GLY A 34 13.90 1.99 -18.01
CA GLY A 34 12.96 2.73 -17.17
C GLY A 34 13.16 2.51 -15.66
N PRO A 35 12.40 3.22 -14.82
CA PRO A 35 12.60 3.25 -13.36
C PRO A 35 12.01 2.06 -12.60
N ILE A 36 11.22 1.19 -13.24
CA ILE A 36 10.50 0.11 -12.54
C ILE A 36 11.41 -1.11 -12.38
N ILE A 37 11.76 -1.42 -11.14
CA ILE A 37 12.71 -2.49 -10.79
C ILE A 37 12.06 -3.75 -10.20
N MET A 38 10.89 -3.60 -9.56
CA MET A 38 10.19 -4.69 -8.86
C MET A 38 8.68 -4.61 -9.13
N VAL A 39 8.00 -5.77 -9.07
CA VAL A 39 6.54 -5.89 -9.20
C VAL A 39 6.02 -6.90 -8.18
N GLN A 40 5.08 -6.49 -7.33
CA GLN A 40 4.46 -7.38 -6.36
C GLN A 40 3.45 -8.32 -7.01
N ILE A 41 3.40 -9.57 -6.56
CA ILE A 41 2.38 -10.55 -6.90
C ILE A 41 1.48 -10.73 -5.70
N GLU A 42 0.16 -10.48 -5.87
CA GLU A 42 -0.81 -10.47 -4.76
C GLU A 42 -0.43 -9.45 -3.66
N ASN A 43 -1.21 -9.39 -2.59
CA ASN A 43 -0.98 -8.52 -1.43
C ASN A 43 -1.47 -9.21 -0.17
N GLU A 44 -0.56 -9.49 0.76
CA GLU A 44 -0.89 -10.08 2.07
C GLU A 44 -1.85 -11.28 1.95
N TYR A 45 -1.55 -12.19 1.02
CA TYR A 45 -2.43 -13.31 0.75
C TYR A 45 -2.54 -14.24 1.95
N GLY A 46 -1.49 -14.32 2.77
CA GLY A 46 -1.47 -15.11 3.99
C GLY A 46 -2.48 -14.68 5.05
N PHE A 47 -3.00 -13.45 5.00
CA PHE A 47 -4.13 -13.01 5.84
C PHE A 47 -5.50 -13.37 5.25
N TYR A 48 -5.55 -13.79 4.00
CA TYR A 48 -6.77 -14.17 3.30
C TYR A 48 -6.97 -15.69 3.19
N SER A 49 -5.96 -16.41 2.70
CA SER A 49 -6.02 -17.85 2.43
C SER A 49 -4.61 -18.44 2.19
N ASP A 50 -4.53 -19.74 1.91
CA ASP A 50 -3.33 -20.52 1.62
C ASP A 50 -3.43 -21.31 0.29
N ASP A 51 -4.33 -20.91 -0.61
CA ASP A 51 -4.50 -21.54 -1.94
C ASP A 51 -3.28 -21.27 -2.83
N HIS A 52 -2.26 -22.10 -2.69
CA HIS A 52 -1.08 -22.04 -3.55
C HIS A 52 -1.36 -22.41 -5.01
N SER A 53 -2.49 -23.05 -5.33
CA SER A 53 -2.84 -23.26 -6.74
C SER A 53 -3.19 -21.94 -7.40
N TYR A 54 -3.90 -21.07 -6.69
CA TYR A 54 -4.20 -19.70 -7.11
C TYR A 54 -2.94 -18.85 -7.24
N THR A 55 -2.12 -18.76 -6.20
CA THR A 55 -0.95 -17.86 -6.23
C THR A 55 0.09 -18.30 -7.25
N ASN A 56 0.27 -19.61 -7.48
CA ASN A 56 1.10 -20.11 -8.59
C ASN A 56 0.52 -19.77 -9.96
N ALA A 57 -0.80 -19.88 -10.15
CA ALA A 57 -1.45 -19.49 -11.40
C ALA A 57 -1.27 -17.99 -11.64
N LEU A 58 -1.51 -17.16 -10.63
CA LEU A 58 -1.31 -15.72 -10.69
C LEU A 58 0.14 -15.35 -11.02
N ALA A 59 1.12 -15.98 -10.36
CA ALA A 59 2.53 -15.77 -10.65
C ALA A 59 2.89 -16.12 -12.10
N ALA A 60 2.27 -17.15 -12.68
CA ALA A 60 2.45 -17.46 -14.10
C ALA A 60 1.88 -16.36 -15.01
N GLN A 61 0.73 -15.76 -14.66
CA GLN A 61 0.15 -14.63 -15.39
C GLN A 61 1.06 -13.40 -15.36
N PHE A 62 1.60 -13.04 -14.20
CA PHE A 62 2.57 -11.95 -14.05
C PHE A 62 3.84 -12.21 -14.88
N LYS A 63 4.45 -13.40 -14.76
CA LYS A 63 5.65 -13.79 -15.52
C LYS A 63 5.42 -13.75 -17.03
N SER A 64 4.24 -14.17 -17.49
CA SER A 64 3.86 -14.10 -18.90
C SER A 64 3.71 -12.65 -19.37
N SER A 65 2.86 -11.87 -18.68
CA SER A 65 2.52 -10.50 -19.07
C SER A 65 3.76 -9.61 -19.08
N PHE A 66 4.58 -9.68 -18.03
CA PHE A 66 5.81 -8.90 -17.88
C PHE A 66 7.06 -9.58 -18.47
N SER A 67 6.91 -10.61 -19.31
CA SER A 67 8.08 -11.26 -19.93
C SER A 67 8.99 -10.27 -20.65
N GLY A 68 10.31 -10.39 -20.41
CA GLY A 68 11.35 -9.51 -20.95
C GLY A 68 11.50 -8.15 -20.24
N SER A 69 10.73 -7.86 -19.18
CA SER A 69 10.82 -6.60 -18.44
C SER A 69 12.06 -6.48 -17.54
N GLY A 70 12.64 -7.62 -17.14
CA GLY A 70 13.77 -7.69 -16.20
C GLY A 70 13.43 -7.31 -14.76
N VAL A 71 12.15 -7.08 -14.43
CA VAL A 71 11.72 -6.77 -13.05
C VAL A 71 11.86 -8.00 -12.15
N VAL A 72 12.12 -7.75 -10.87
CA VAL A 72 12.07 -8.78 -9.84
C VAL A 72 10.63 -8.89 -9.32
N PHE A 73 10.09 -10.10 -9.29
CA PHE A 73 8.80 -10.36 -8.65
C PHE A 73 8.97 -10.65 -7.17
N TYR A 74 8.08 -10.10 -6.37
CA TYR A 74 8.04 -10.35 -4.93
C TYR A 74 6.62 -10.55 -4.39
N THR A 75 6.48 -11.13 -3.20
CA THR A 75 5.25 -11.13 -2.38
C THR A 75 5.49 -10.32 -1.12
N ASN A 76 4.42 -9.86 -0.47
CA ASN A 76 4.50 -9.12 0.79
C ASN A 76 3.43 -9.65 1.75
N ASP A 77 3.86 -10.09 2.94
CA ASP A 77 2.98 -10.65 3.97
C ASP A 77 3.53 -10.36 5.38
N GLY A 78 2.63 -10.33 6.37
CA GLY A 78 3.02 -10.18 7.77
C GLY A 78 3.99 -11.24 8.27
N SER A 79 4.84 -10.86 9.22
CA SER A 79 6.00 -11.68 9.64
C SER A 79 5.69 -12.91 10.49
N SER A 80 4.42 -13.30 10.64
CA SER A 80 4.04 -14.54 11.33
C SER A 80 4.39 -15.75 10.47
N GLN A 81 4.60 -16.90 11.10
CA GLN A 81 4.88 -18.14 10.37
C GLN A 81 3.72 -18.48 9.42
N GLU A 82 2.49 -18.35 9.91
CA GLU A 82 1.27 -18.68 9.17
C GLU A 82 1.10 -17.78 7.93
N ALA A 83 1.23 -16.46 8.09
CA ALA A 83 1.07 -15.53 6.97
C ALA A 83 2.16 -15.74 5.92
N LEU A 84 3.43 -15.83 6.34
CA LEU A 84 4.55 -16.05 5.42
C LEU A 84 4.43 -17.37 4.66
N GLN A 85 4.08 -18.47 5.33
CA GLN A 85 3.98 -19.77 4.67
C GLN A 85 2.80 -19.83 3.70
N ALA A 86 1.68 -19.18 4.02
CA ALA A 86 0.49 -19.15 3.18
C ALA A 86 0.62 -18.20 1.98
N GLY A 87 1.25 -17.03 2.16
CA GLY A 87 1.39 -16.01 1.12
C GLY A 87 2.57 -16.20 0.19
N ALA A 88 3.68 -16.79 0.67
CA ALA A 88 4.88 -16.95 -0.15
C ALA A 88 4.67 -17.85 -1.37
N ILE A 89 5.27 -17.46 -2.49
CA ILE A 89 5.24 -18.21 -3.75
C ILE A 89 6.64 -18.80 -4.02
N PRO A 90 6.77 -20.11 -4.32
CA PRO A 90 8.06 -20.71 -4.63
C PRO A 90 8.77 -20.01 -5.79
N ASN A 91 10.05 -19.67 -5.61
CA ASN A 91 10.90 -18.95 -6.59
C ASN A 91 10.44 -17.51 -6.88
N VAL A 92 9.75 -16.90 -5.93
CA VAL A 92 9.43 -15.47 -5.87
C VAL A 92 10.02 -14.94 -4.57
N LEU A 93 10.60 -13.74 -4.62
CA LEU A 93 11.18 -13.08 -3.44
C LEU A 93 10.08 -12.82 -2.42
N ALA A 94 10.18 -13.37 -1.21
CA ALA A 94 9.22 -13.07 -0.16
C ALA A 94 9.72 -11.86 0.64
N GLU A 95 8.86 -10.89 0.87
CA GLU A 95 9.13 -9.71 1.70
C GLU A 95 8.07 -9.58 2.79
N ILE A 96 8.28 -8.64 3.71
CA ILE A 96 7.45 -8.50 4.91
C ILE A 96 6.82 -7.11 4.98
N ASP A 97 5.72 -6.98 5.72
CA ASP A 97 5.18 -5.69 6.20
C ASP A 97 5.26 -5.59 7.72
N GLY A 98 5.20 -4.35 8.23
CA GLY A 98 5.01 -4.08 9.65
C GLY A 98 5.92 -3.02 10.27
N THR A 99 5.69 -2.73 11.56
CA THR A 99 6.38 -1.66 12.30
C THR A 99 7.66 -2.10 13.02
N THR A 100 8.06 -3.38 12.91
CA THR A 100 9.21 -3.98 13.64
C THR A 100 10.13 -4.85 12.76
N PRO A 101 10.72 -4.28 11.69
CA PRO A 101 11.42 -5.02 10.65
C PRO A 101 12.57 -5.92 11.13
N LEU A 102 13.35 -5.53 12.15
CA LEU A 102 14.56 -6.29 12.51
C LEU A 102 14.31 -7.72 13.00
N SER A 103 13.34 -7.91 13.90
CA SER A 103 12.93 -9.26 14.31
C SER A 103 12.17 -9.97 13.20
N SER A 104 11.40 -9.20 12.42
CA SER A 104 10.54 -9.73 11.37
C SER A 104 11.34 -10.28 10.16
N PHE A 105 12.49 -9.70 9.81
CA PHE A 105 13.35 -10.25 8.76
C PHE A 105 13.94 -11.62 9.10
N GLN A 106 14.19 -11.88 10.39
CA GLN A 106 14.65 -13.20 10.84
C GLN A 106 13.56 -14.27 10.67
N SER A 107 12.29 -13.89 10.83
CA SER A 107 11.14 -14.79 10.59
C SER A 107 11.15 -15.33 9.17
N ARG A 108 11.38 -14.49 8.16
CA ARG A 108 11.45 -14.91 6.76
C ARG A 108 12.47 -16.04 6.54
N THR A 109 13.68 -15.85 7.04
CA THR A 109 14.77 -16.83 6.89
C THR A 109 14.49 -18.11 7.68
N SER A 110 13.73 -18.02 8.79
CA SER A 110 13.38 -19.14 9.65
C SER A 110 12.25 -20.00 9.09
N TYR A 111 11.29 -19.39 8.39
CA TYR A 111 10.05 -20.04 7.97
C TYR A 111 10.01 -20.41 6.48
N LEU A 112 10.82 -19.75 5.64
CA LEU A 112 10.83 -19.94 4.18
C LEU A 112 12.13 -20.55 3.68
N GLY A 113 12.00 -21.33 2.60
CA GLY A 113 13.14 -21.98 1.95
C GLY A 113 13.98 -21.02 1.09
N PRO A 114 15.21 -21.42 0.71
CA PRO A 114 16.14 -20.57 -0.07
C PRO A 114 15.59 -20.04 -1.39
N SER A 115 14.59 -20.69 -1.98
CA SER A 115 13.94 -20.25 -3.23
C SER A 115 13.18 -18.93 -3.10
N SER A 116 12.82 -18.53 -1.88
CA SER A 116 12.08 -17.29 -1.61
C SER A 116 12.90 -16.26 -0.83
N GLN A 117 14.20 -16.50 -0.71
CA GLN A 117 15.15 -15.61 -0.04
C GLN A 117 15.78 -14.63 -1.04
N GLY A 118 16.31 -13.53 -0.51
CA GLY A 118 16.98 -12.47 -1.26
C GLY A 118 17.40 -11.34 -0.31
N PRO A 119 17.54 -10.08 -0.78
CA PRO A 119 17.65 -8.95 0.14
C PRO A 119 16.44 -8.90 1.07
N ASN A 120 16.58 -8.27 2.23
CA ASN A 120 15.43 -8.00 3.09
C ASN A 120 14.78 -6.69 2.64
N LEU A 121 13.47 -6.68 2.45
CA LEU A 121 12.66 -5.50 2.25
C LEU A 121 11.47 -5.54 3.20
N ASP A 122 11.27 -4.45 3.92
CA ASP A 122 9.99 -4.12 4.53
C ASP A 122 9.14 -3.39 3.48
N GLY A 123 8.23 -4.11 2.82
CA GLY A 123 7.42 -3.59 1.72
C GLY A 123 6.39 -2.56 2.18
N GLU A 124 5.99 -2.60 3.45
CA GLU A 124 5.05 -1.65 4.05
C GLU A 124 5.50 -1.31 5.48
N PHE A 125 6.47 -0.40 5.56
CA PHE A 125 6.94 0.16 6.82
C PHE A 125 5.91 1.15 7.33
N TYR A 126 5.03 0.69 8.21
CA TYR A 126 3.95 1.51 8.75
C TYR A 126 4.47 2.57 9.72
N ILE A 127 4.11 3.83 9.48
CA ILE A 127 4.43 4.94 10.37
C ILE A 127 3.31 5.17 11.38
N THR A 128 2.09 5.45 10.88
CA THR A 128 0.88 5.49 11.70
C THR A 128 -0.24 4.67 11.01
N TRP A 129 -1.48 5.17 10.91
CA TRP A 129 -2.62 4.41 10.43
C TRP A 129 -3.70 5.26 9.75
N ILE A 130 -4.76 4.61 9.29
CA ILE A 130 -5.95 5.20 8.66
C ILE A 130 -7.03 5.58 9.66
N ASP A 131 -7.80 6.61 9.32
CA ASP A 131 -8.97 7.03 10.10
C ASP A 131 -10.27 6.40 9.60
N HIS A 132 -11.19 6.13 10.52
CA HIS A 132 -12.55 5.67 10.22
C HIS A 132 -13.60 6.73 10.58
N TRP A 133 -14.76 6.68 9.92
CA TRP A 133 -15.94 7.44 10.35
C TRP A 133 -16.52 6.84 11.63
N ASP A 134 -15.83 7.08 12.73
CA ASP A 134 -16.21 6.66 14.08
C ASP A 134 -16.11 7.87 15.03
N PRO A 135 -17.20 8.30 15.68
CA PRO A 135 -17.17 9.45 16.59
C PRO A 135 -16.31 9.23 17.85
N SER A 136 -15.85 8.01 18.09
CA SER A 136 -14.95 7.64 19.19
C SER A 136 -13.49 7.46 18.77
N ALA A 137 -13.20 7.38 17.46
CA ALA A 137 -11.84 7.32 16.95
C ALA A 137 -11.21 8.73 16.88
N ALA A 138 -9.95 8.81 17.26
CA ALA A 138 -9.14 10.00 17.01
C ALA A 138 -8.48 9.88 15.64
N HIS A 139 -8.01 11.02 15.12
CA HIS A 139 -7.11 11.01 13.97
C HIS A 139 -5.80 10.31 14.35
N GLU A 140 -5.43 9.28 13.58
CA GLU A 140 -4.19 8.53 13.76
C GLU A 140 -3.01 9.39 13.27
N SER A 141 -2.22 9.91 14.21
CA SER A 141 -1.12 10.83 13.92
C SER A 141 -0.11 10.91 15.05
N ASP A 142 1.16 10.90 14.68
CA ASP A 142 2.30 11.09 15.58
C ASP A 142 2.92 12.49 15.48
N VAL A 143 2.21 13.43 14.86
CA VAL A 143 2.66 14.82 14.79
C VAL A 143 2.72 15.43 16.20
N ASN A 144 3.87 15.98 16.55
CA ASN A 144 4.26 16.42 17.89
C ASN A 144 4.40 15.29 18.94
N ASN A 145 4.44 14.02 18.52
CA ASN A 145 4.69 12.88 19.40
C ASN A 145 6.18 12.49 19.41
N THR A 146 6.96 13.12 20.28
CA THR A 146 8.41 12.91 20.37
C THR A 146 8.80 11.43 20.56
N GLU A 147 8.03 10.67 21.34
CA GLU A 147 8.34 9.26 21.61
C GLU A 147 8.18 8.40 20.36
N ALA A 148 7.04 8.54 19.65
CA ALA A 148 6.80 7.81 18.42
C ALA A 148 7.76 8.21 17.28
N ILE A 149 8.06 9.51 17.15
CA ILE A 149 9.04 10.01 16.18
C ILE A 149 10.42 9.39 16.46
N THR A 150 10.86 9.37 17.73
CA THR A 150 12.14 8.76 18.11
C THR A 150 12.15 7.26 17.80
N TYR A 151 11.04 6.57 18.07
CA TYR A 151 10.89 5.15 17.75
C TYR A 151 11.02 4.90 16.23
N ALA A 152 10.31 5.67 15.41
CA ALA A 152 10.38 5.57 13.94
C ALA A 152 11.81 5.82 13.43
N GLN A 153 12.49 6.86 13.92
CA GLN A 153 13.89 7.14 13.58
C GLN A 153 14.82 5.97 13.95
N SER A 154 14.70 5.44 15.17
CA SER A 154 15.58 4.35 15.65
C SER A 154 15.39 3.06 14.87
N THR A 155 14.13 2.75 14.51
CA THR A 155 13.78 1.57 13.73
C THR A 155 14.31 1.71 12.31
N LEU A 156 14.03 2.84 11.65
CA LEU A 156 14.49 3.10 10.30
C LEU A 156 16.02 3.15 10.20
N GLN A 157 16.67 3.80 11.17
CA GLN A 157 18.14 3.83 11.29
C GLN A 157 18.73 2.42 11.36
N SER A 158 18.08 1.51 12.07
CA SER A 158 18.55 0.13 12.19
C SER A 158 18.41 -0.65 10.88
N VAL A 159 17.29 -0.48 10.17
CA VAL A 159 17.05 -1.07 8.84
C VAL A 159 18.16 -0.66 7.88
N VAL A 160 18.40 0.65 7.72
CA VAL A 160 19.39 1.13 6.75
C VAL A 160 20.83 0.82 7.15
N SER A 161 21.16 0.83 8.45
CA SER A 161 22.49 0.45 8.95
C SER A 161 22.84 -1.01 8.68
N ASN A 162 21.84 -1.89 8.62
CA ASN A 162 22.03 -3.31 8.31
C ASN A 162 22.08 -3.59 6.80
N GLY A 163 21.84 -2.58 5.96
CA GLY A 163 21.72 -2.76 4.51
C GLY A 163 20.40 -3.37 4.07
N ASP A 164 19.40 -3.37 4.96
CA ASP A 164 18.04 -3.80 4.65
C ASP A 164 17.29 -2.68 3.92
N SER A 165 16.26 -3.04 3.15
CA SER A 165 15.43 -2.11 2.38
C SER A 165 14.08 -1.88 3.05
N PHE A 166 13.41 -0.79 2.71
CA PHE A 166 12.08 -0.45 3.22
C PHE A 166 11.29 0.36 2.20
N SER A 167 9.97 0.39 2.38
CA SER A 167 9.02 1.26 1.67
C SER A 167 8.06 1.85 2.71
N ILE A 168 8.06 3.18 2.87
CA ILE A 168 7.28 3.86 3.91
C ILE A 168 5.80 3.88 3.51
N TYR A 169 4.96 3.21 4.31
CA TYR A 169 3.51 3.19 4.15
C TYR A 169 2.85 4.02 5.28
N MET A 170 2.29 5.20 5.03
CA MET A 170 2.36 6.01 3.81
C MET A 170 3.43 7.09 3.95
N PHE A 171 4.18 7.38 2.88
CA PHE A 171 5.00 8.59 2.83
C PHE A 171 4.16 9.86 2.60
N ASN A 172 3.12 9.73 1.77
CA ASN A 172 2.06 10.70 1.55
C ASN A 172 0.80 9.90 1.18
N GLY A 173 -0.25 9.95 1.99
CA GLY A 173 -1.46 9.21 1.67
C GLY A 173 -2.47 10.00 0.82
N GLY A 174 -2.62 11.30 1.06
CA GLY A 174 -3.49 12.17 0.24
C GLY A 174 -4.97 12.02 0.57
N THR A 175 -5.81 11.85 -0.47
CA THR A 175 -7.28 11.89 -0.35
C THR A 175 -7.96 10.78 -1.16
N ASN A 176 -8.90 10.09 -0.52
CA ASN A 176 -9.83 9.18 -1.19
C ASN A 176 -10.97 9.97 -1.86
N PHE A 177 -10.75 10.47 -3.08
CA PHE A 177 -11.72 11.33 -3.75
C PHE A 177 -13.04 10.62 -4.12
N GLY A 178 -14.15 11.35 -4.03
CA GLY A 178 -15.46 10.86 -4.45
C GLY A 178 -15.90 9.62 -3.67
N PHE A 179 -16.05 8.48 -4.35
CA PHE A 179 -16.49 7.21 -3.77
C PHE A 179 -15.38 6.15 -3.80
N GLN A 180 -14.12 6.58 -3.67
CA GLN A 180 -12.96 5.68 -3.71
C GLN A 180 -12.55 5.13 -2.34
N SER A 181 -13.11 5.64 -1.24
CA SER A 181 -12.77 5.17 0.10
C SER A 181 -13.20 3.72 0.32
N GLY A 182 -12.34 2.97 1.01
CA GLY A 182 -12.61 1.59 1.43
C GLY A 182 -13.35 1.50 2.76
N SER A 183 -13.35 0.29 3.31
CA SER A 183 -13.82 -0.01 4.65
C SER A 183 -13.05 -1.22 5.16
N ASP A 184 -12.69 -1.19 6.43
CA ASP A 184 -12.24 -2.38 7.13
C ASP A 184 -13.44 -3.19 7.62
N PHE A 185 -13.17 -4.44 7.97
CA PHE A 185 -14.17 -5.35 8.50
C PHE A 185 -13.60 -6.16 9.67
N GLY A 186 -13.81 -5.65 10.88
CA GLY A 186 -13.52 -6.35 12.14
C GLY A 186 -14.81 -6.83 12.81
N ASN A 187 -15.20 -6.16 13.89
CA ASN A 187 -16.48 -6.41 14.58
C ASN A 187 -17.69 -5.76 13.89
N GLY A 188 -17.52 -5.28 12.66
CA GLY A 188 -18.49 -4.56 11.85
C GLY A 188 -17.82 -3.78 10.72
N THR A 189 -18.63 -3.17 9.86
CA THR A 189 -18.16 -2.26 8.81
C THR A 189 -17.56 -1.01 9.43
N GLN A 190 -16.30 -0.74 9.12
CA GLN A 190 -15.56 0.43 9.57
C GLN A 190 -15.17 1.27 8.34
N PRO A 191 -16.05 2.19 7.90
CA PRO A 191 -15.79 2.96 6.69
C PRO A 191 -14.64 3.94 6.90
N VAL A 192 -13.66 3.88 6.01
CA VAL A 192 -12.48 4.76 6.03
C VAL A 192 -12.90 6.18 5.64
N THR A 193 -12.29 7.18 6.26
CA THR A 193 -12.61 8.58 5.95
C THR A 193 -12.17 8.99 4.54
N THR A 194 -12.66 10.16 4.10
CA THR A 194 -12.21 10.76 2.82
C THR A 194 -10.75 11.18 2.88
N SER A 195 -10.31 11.71 4.03
CA SER A 195 -8.90 12.01 4.23
C SER A 195 -8.11 10.71 4.28
N TYR A 196 -6.99 10.68 3.59
CA TYR A 196 -6.00 9.62 3.70
C TYR A 196 -4.66 10.21 4.16
N ASP A 197 -4.71 11.23 5.03
CA ASP A 197 -3.53 11.87 5.62
C ASP A 197 -2.56 10.84 6.23
N TYR A 198 -3.12 9.82 6.88
CA TYR A 198 -2.39 8.68 7.44
C TYR A 198 -1.39 9.07 8.55
N GLY A 199 -1.43 10.30 9.08
CA GLY A 199 -0.36 10.81 9.94
C GLY A 199 1.02 10.72 9.27
N ALA A 200 1.04 10.71 7.93
CA ALA A 200 2.21 10.43 7.12
C ALA A 200 3.26 11.56 7.23
N PRO A 201 4.51 11.33 6.81
CA PRO A 201 5.52 12.39 6.70
C PRO A 201 5.04 13.64 5.95
N LEU A 202 4.29 13.45 4.86
CA LEU A 202 3.57 14.52 4.21
C LEU A 202 2.10 14.43 4.59
N ASP A 203 1.54 15.55 5.07
CA ASP A 203 0.10 15.65 5.33
C ASP A 203 -0.74 15.46 4.05
N GLU A 204 -2.06 15.35 4.17
CA GLU A 204 -3.00 15.16 3.04
C GLU A 204 -2.76 16.17 1.89
N SER A 205 -2.25 17.35 2.21
CA SER A 205 -2.01 18.43 1.27
C SER A 205 -0.57 18.48 0.72
N GLY A 206 0.25 17.48 1.06
CA GLY A 206 1.64 17.32 0.64
C GLY A 206 2.66 18.15 1.43
N ARG A 207 2.30 18.67 2.61
CA ARG A 207 3.20 19.51 3.42
C ARG A 207 3.99 18.67 4.44
N PRO A 208 5.30 18.90 4.58
CA PRO A 208 6.11 18.19 5.54
C PRO A 208 5.77 18.63 6.97
N ASN A 209 5.63 17.65 7.86
CA ASN A 209 5.51 17.84 9.31
C ASN A 209 6.81 17.45 10.02
N ASP A 210 6.79 17.39 11.35
CA ASP A 210 7.97 17.07 12.17
C ASP A 210 8.51 15.65 11.93
N ILE A 211 7.65 14.65 11.71
CA ILE A 211 8.11 13.30 11.37
C ILE A 211 8.83 13.26 10.01
N TYR A 212 8.41 14.03 9.00
CA TYR A 212 9.20 14.17 7.75
C TYR A 212 10.62 14.65 8.01
N TYR A 213 10.78 15.72 8.81
CA TYR A 213 12.10 16.26 9.09
C TYR A 213 12.96 15.28 9.89
N ALA A 214 12.35 14.55 10.83
CA ALA A 214 13.02 13.51 11.61
C ALA A 214 13.52 12.35 10.72
N LEU A 215 12.67 11.81 9.85
CA LEU A 215 13.06 10.73 8.93
C LEU A 215 14.11 11.22 7.92
N ARG A 216 13.98 12.46 7.43
CA ARG A 216 14.96 13.08 6.53
C ARG A 216 16.33 13.24 7.21
N GLU A 217 16.37 13.62 8.48
CA GLU A 217 17.61 13.68 9.27
C GLU A 217 18.25 12.29 9.40
N THR A 218 17.45 11.27 9.69
CA THR A 218 17.91 9.87 9.82
C THR A 218 18.46 9.30 8.50
N LEU A 219 17.78 9.54 7.39
CA LEU A 219 18.16 9.02 6.08
C LEU A 219 19.23 9.86 5.37
N GLY A 220 19.36 11.14 5.73
CA GLY A 220 20.29 12.08 5.10
C GLY A 220 21.73 11.56 4.98
N PRO A 221 22.33 10.99 6.05
CA PRO A 221 23.67 10.40 5.99
C PRO A 221 23.82 9.22 5.02
N PHE A 222 22.72 8.57 4.63
CA PHE A 222 22.70 7.46 3.68
C PHE A 222 22.45 7.91 2.23
N SER A 223 22.11 9.18 2.01
CA SER A 223 21.91 9.75 0.68
C SER A 223 23.17 10.46 0.19
N THR A 224 23.53 10.22 -1.08
CA THR A 224 24.61 10.94 -1.75
C THR A 224 24.15 12.23 -2.43
N ASP A 225 22.83 12.41 -2.57
CA ASP A 225 22.20 13.56 -3.22
C ASP A 225 20.85 13.84 -2.53
N LEU A 226 20.89 14.45 -1.35
CA LEU A 226 19.68 14.79 -0.60
C LEU A 226 19.15 16.16 -1.08
N PRO A 227 18.05 16.21 -1.87
CA PRO A 227 17.58 17.47 -2.45
C PRO A 227 16.94 18.36 -1.39
N ASP A 228 17.00 19.68 -1.56
CA ASP A 228 16.32 20.64 -0.68
C ASP A 228 14.80 20.38 -0.60
N VAL A 229 14.21 20.73 0.53
CA VAL A 229 12.75 20.62 0.72
C VAL A 229 12.05 21.64 -0.19
N PRO A 230 11.11 21.21 -1.06
CA PRO A 230 10.41 22.13 -1.95
C PRO A 230 9.64 23.22 -1.20
N SER A 231 9.60 24.44 -1.78
CA SER A 231 8.74 25.50 -1.26
C SER A 231 7.28 25.23 -1.61
N ILE A 232 6.39 25.34 -0.63
CA ILE A 232 4.95 25.06 -0.80
C ILE A 232 4.17 26.38 -0.71
N ALA A 233 3.22 26.55 -1.63
CA ALA A 233 2.36 27.72 -1.66
C ALA A 233 1.51 27.83 -0.36
N PRO A 234 1.28 29.05 0.15
CA PRO A 234 0.44 29.25 1.32
C PRO A 234 -1.01 28.84 1.01
N MET A 235 -1.70 28.34 2.04
CA MET A 235 -3.13 28.09 1.95
C MET A 235 -3.90 29.40 1.76
N ILE A 236 -4.96 29.36 0.96
CA ILE A 236 -5.87 30.49 0.80
C ILE A 236 -7.10 30.29 1.68
N ALA A 237 -7.65 31.40 2.17
CA ALA A 237 -8.98 31.41 2.76
C ALA A 237 -10.00 31.79 1.66
N ILE A 238 -11.04 30.98 1.50
CA ILE A 238 -12.15 31.28 0.60
C ILE A 238 -13.25 31.94 1.44
N PRO A 239 -13.79 33.12 1.04
CA PRO A 239 -14.89 33.75 1.75
C PRO A 239 -16.15 32.89 1.66
N SER A 240 -17.14 33.19 2.51
CA SER A 240 -18.43 32.46 2.50
C SER A 240 -19.06 32.44 1.10
N ILE A 241 -19.50 31.26 0.68
CA ILE A 241 -20.17 31.02 -0.61
C ILE A 241 -21.67 30.82 -0.34
N ASP A 242 -22.53 31.63 -0.97
CA ASP A 242 -23.98 31.41 -0.95
C ASP A 242 -24.32 30.27 -1.93
N VAL A 243 -24.69 29.10 -1.39
CA VAL A 243 -24.94 27.89 -2.17
C VAL A 243 -26.36 27.93 -2.77
N LYS A 244 -26.52 28.69 -3.85
CA LYS A 244 -27.77 28.78 -4.63
C LYS A 244 -27.50 28.65 -6.13
N PRO A 245 -28.41 28.03 -6.89
CA PRO A 245 -29.71 27.49 -6.47
C PRO A 245 -29.62 26.09 -5.82
N ALA A 246 -30.70 25.67 -5.13
CA ALA A 246 -30.86 24.32 -4.58
C ALA A 246 -31.93 23.52 -5.34
N PHE A 247 -31.78 22.21 -5.38
CA PHE A 247 -32.70 21.28 -6.07
C PHE A 247 -32.93 20.04 -5.18
N TYR A 248 -34.18 19.60 -5.05
CA TYR A 248 -34.52 18.43 -4.22
C TYR A 248 -34.28 17.13 -4.98
N LEU A 249 -33.58 16.18 -4.35
CA LEU A 249 -33.22 14.90 -4.97
C LEU A 249 -34.43 14.17 -5.58
N PHE A 250 -35.56 14.16 -4.88
CA PHE A 250 -36.76 13.44 -5.33
C PHE A 250 -37.53 14.13 -6.45
N ASP A 251 -37.25 15.41 -6.76
CA ASP A 251 -37.84 16.11 -7.89
C ASP A 251 -37.11 15.80 -9.22
N GLY A 252 -35.95 15.14 -9.17
CA GLY A 252 -35.10 14.85 -10.33
C GLY A 252 -34.71 13.38 -10.49
N LEU A 253 -35.53 12.46 -9.98
CA LEU A 253 -35.28 11.03 -10.15
C LEU A 253 -35.33 10.63 -11.64
N PRO A 254 -34.49 9.67 -12.07
CA PRO A 254 -34.61 9.06 -13.39
C PRO A 254 -35.89 8.20 -13.48
N SER A 255 -36.19 7.70 -14.68
CA SER A 255 -37.29 6.74 -14.86
C SER A 255 -37.10 5.51 -13.95
N PRO A 256 -38.13 5.09 -13.21
CA PRO A 256 -38.01 3.99 -12.27
C PRO A 256 -37.85 2.64 -12.98
N HIS A 257 -37.12 1.73 -12.34
CA HIS A 257 -37.03 0.33 -12.74
C HIS A 257 -37.79 -0.56 -11.74
N SER A 258 -38.85 -1.23 -12.20
CA SER A 258 -39.65 -2.14 -11.36
C SER A 258 -39.04 -3.54 -11.31
N MET A 259 -38.94 -4.11 -10.11
CA MET A 259 -38.48 -5.47 -9.87
C MET A 259 -39.38 -6.17 -8.85
N GLU A 260 -39.62 -7.47 -9.03
CA GLU A 260 -40.46 -8.28 -8.12
C GLU A 260 -39.79 -8.56 -6.77
N SER A 261 -38.46 -8.38 -6.68
CA SER A 261 -37.68 -8.62 -5.47
C SER A 261 -36.45 -7.71 -5.42
N PRO A 262 -35.90 -7.40 -4.22
CA PRO A 262 -34.59 -6.76 -4.08
C PRO A 262 -33.50 -7.55 -4.80
N ARG A 263 -32.53 -6.85 -5.38
CA ARG A 263 -31.29 -7.45 -5.94
C ARG A 263 -30.12 -7.15 -5.03
#